data_AF-A0A357EZ23-F1
#
_entry.id   AF-A0A357EZ23-F1
#
_cell.length_a   1.000
_cell.length_b   1.000
_cell.length_c   1.000
_cell.angle_alpha   90.00
_cell.angle_beta   90.00
_cell.angle_gamma   90.00
#
_symmetry.space_group_name_H-M   'P 1'
#
loop_
_entity.id
_entity.type
_entity.pdbx_description
1 polymer ?
#
loop_
_entity_poly.entity_id
_entity_poly.type
_entity_poly.pdbx_seq_one_letter_code
_entity_poly.pdbx_strand_id
1 'polypeptide(L)'
;MKKVLFFAVFVIILSIGFAAVLIKPPFAPLRAQTAPQDEVKIPEVIILGQDAKLGQITFNHVSHNGGKYSVDGSGPIACTECHHTAQPASELAKHPPLKTAWPADRETTLTAELYAKDPKGAGVAACRDCHAQTGKTPKLIEKIPEIKSDSGSANITVTNLQAFHRKCTACHVAVVKANKEIKAPTALQCTACHKKAA
;
A
#
# COMPACT_ATOMS: atom_id res chain seq x y z
N MET A 1 53.97 36.69 -64.18
CA MET A 1 54.49 35.98 -62.99
C MET A 1 53.74 36.40 -61.71
N LYS A 2 52.41 36.29 -61.67
CA LYS A 2 51.56 36.66 -60.52
C LYS A 2 50.50 35.61 -60.15
N LYS A 3 50.41 34.51 -60.90
CA LYS A 3 49.36 33.48 -60.73
C LYS A 3 49.80 32.23 -59.95
N VAL A 4 51.09 32.09 -59.64
CA VAL A 4 51.64 30.91 -58.94
C VAL A 4 51.62 31.11 -57.41
N LEU A 5 51.56 32.35 -56.93
CA LEU A 5 51.63 32.66 -55.49
C LEU A 5 50.30 32.48 -54.75
N PHE A 6 49.16 32.48 -55.44
CA PHE A 6 47.83 32.35 -54.82
C PHE A 6 47.38 30.91 -54.58
N PHE A 7 47.95 29.93 -55.30
CA PHE A 7 47.59 28.52 -55.16
C PHE A 7 48.25 27.84 -53.94
N ALA A 8 49.41 28.32 -53.50
CA ALA A 8 50.14 27.71 -52.38
C ALA A 8 49.54 28.04 -51.01
N VAL A 9 48.85 29.17 -50.85
CA VAL A 9 48.25 29.60 -49.57
C VAL A 9 46.89 28.94 -49.33
N PHE A 10 46.16 28.59 -50.39
CA PHE A 10 44.81 27.99 -50.27
C PHE A 10 44.85 26.51 -49.83
N VAL A 11 45.91 25.77 -50.16
CA VAL A 11 46.06 24.34 -49.81
C VAL A 11 46.44 24.14 -48.32
N ILE A 12 47.12 25.11 -47.71
CA ILE A 12 47.53 25.04 -46.29
C ILE A 12 46.34 25.35 -45.35
N ILE A 13 45.43 26.22 -45.73
CA ILE A 13 44.25 26.55 -44.91
C ILE A 13 43.20 25.41 -44.94
N LEU A 14 43.13 24.65 -46.04
CA LEU A 14 42.21 23.51 -46.16
C LEU A 14 42.66 22.24 -45.42
N SER A 15 43.94 22.14 -45.04
CA SER A 15 44.48 20.97 -44.30
C SER A 15 44.46 21.14 -42.77
N ILE A 16 44.25 22.35 -42.26
CA ILE A 16 44.10 22.63 -40.81
C ILE A 16 42.62 22.60 -40.37
N GLY A 17 41.68 22.78 -41.31
CA GLY A 17 40.23 22.81 -41.04
C GLY A 17 39.53 21.45 -40.90
N PHE A 18 40.21 20.32 -41.16
CA PHE A 18 39.59 18.98 -41.14
C PHE A 18 39.99 18.11 -39.93
N ALA A 19 40.87 18.61 -39.05
CA ALA A 19 41.31 17.88 -37.86
C ALA A 19 40.52 18.20 -36.57
N ALA A 20 39.47 19.04 -36.65
CA ALA A 20 38.74 19.56 -35.48
C ALA A 20 37.27 19.10 -35.38
N VAL A 21 36.85 18.02 -36.06
CA VAL A 21 35.43 17.57 -36.07
C VAL A 21 35.22 16.14 -35.54
N LEU A 22 36.19 15.56 -34.82
CA LEU A 22 36.05 14.22 -34.23
C LEU A 22 36.41 14.14 -32.74
N ILE A 23 36.02 15.14 -31.96
CA ILE A 23 35.94 15.01 -30.49
C ILE A 23 34.46 15.01 -30.13
N LYS A 24 33.83 13.83 -30.17
CA LYS A 24 32.58 13.62 -29.42
C LYS A 24 32.95 13.77 -27.95
N PRO A 25 32.40 14.74 -27.19
CA PRO A 25 32.55 14.70 -25.75
C PRO A 25 32.02 13.34 -25.28
N PRO A 26 32.65 12.69 -24.29
CA PRO A 26 32.04 11.52 -23.67
C PRO A 26 30.65 11.98 -23.23
N PHE A 27 29.62 11.26 -23.68
CA PHE A 27 28.27 11.41 -23.18
C PHE A 27 28.38 11.36 -21.65
N ALA A 28 28.32 12.52 -21.01
CA ALA A 28 28.00 12.56 -19.60
C ALA A 28 26.66 11.84 -19.52
N PRO A 29 26.53 10.76 -18.73
CA PRO A 29 25.21 10.21 -18.51
C PRO A 29 24.37 11.37 -18.01
N LEU A 30 23.29 11.67 -18.73
CA LEU A 30 22.17 12.40 -18.18
C LEU A 30 21.83 11.63 -16.91
N ARG A 31 22.36 12.10 -15.78
CA ARG A 31 21.81 11.78 -14.48
C ARG A 31 20.40 12.31 -14.61
N ALA A 32 19.47 11.40 -14.90
CA ALA A 32 18.07 11.63 -14.64
C ALA A 32 18.06 12.15 -13.22
N GLN A 33 17.79 13.45 -13.06
CA GLN A 33 17.41 13.98 -11.78
C GLN A 33 16.12 13.25 -11.47
N THR A 34 16.22 12.17 -10.69
CA THR A 34 15.09 11.63 -9.98
C THR A 34 14.56 12.84 -9.23
N ALA A 35 13.43 13.39 -9.69
CA ALA A 35 12.66 14.30 -8.88
C ALA A 35 12.53 13.63 -7.50
N PRO A 36 12.63 14.37 -6.38
CA PRO A 36 12.35 13.80 -5.08
C PRO A 36 10.98 13.17 -5.20
N GLN A 37 10.92 11.84 -5.21
CA GLN A 37 9.65 11.19 -4.99
C GLN A 37 9.34 11.57 -3.56
N ASP A 38 8.32 12.40 -3.35
CA ASP A 38 7.72 12.55 -2.03
C ASP A 38 7.49 11.12 -1.54
N GLU A 39 8.30 10.71 -0.58
CA GLU A 39 8.35 9.35 -0.09
C GLU A 39 6.96 9.08 0.48
N VAL A 40 6.11 8.34 -0.25
CA VAL A 40 4.73 8.10 0.20
C VAL A 40 4.83 7.13 1.37
N LYS A 41 4.79 7.71 2.56
CA LYS A 41 4.86 7.01 3.84
C LYS A 41 3.52 6.39 4.17
N ILE A 42 3.57 5.30 4.94
CA ILE A 42 2.39 4.71 5.56
C ILE A 42 1.66 5.82 6.34
N PRO A 43 0.36 6.09 6.08
CA PRO A 43 -0.37 7.14 6.76
C PRO A 43 -0.37 6.88 8.26
N GLU A 44 0.19 7.78 9.07
CA GLU A 44 0.32 7.54 10.50
C GLU A 44 -1.03 7.42 11.19
N VAL A 45 -1.90 8.40 10.97
CA VAL A 45 -3.23 8.46 11.59
C VAL A 45 -4.29 8.52 10.49
N ILE A 46 -5.26 7.62 10.57
CA ILE A 46 -6.39 7.51 9.65
C ILE A 46 -7.68 7.71 10.45
N ILE A 47 -8.58 8.53 9.92
CA ILE A 47 -9.93 8.67 10.47
C ILE A 47 -10.83 7.64 9.80
N LEU A 48 -11.37 6.72 10.60
CA LEU A 48 -12.30 5.68 10.18
C LEU A 48 -13.71 5.99 10.70
N GLY A 49 -14.73 5.49 10.00
CA GLY A 49 -16.10 5.57 10.48
C GLY A 49 -16.61 7.00 10.73
N GLN A 50 -16.29 7.96 9.86
CA GLN A 50 -16.80 9.34 9.95
C GLN A 50 -18.34 9.39 10.13
N ASP A 51 -19.04 8.46 9.48
CA ASP A 51 -20.50 8.35 9.51
C ASP A 51 -21.01 7.43 10.66
N ALA A 52 -20.14 6.98 11.56
CA ALA A 52 -20.51 6.04 12.61
C ALA A 52 -21.34 6.73 13.71
N LYS A 53 -22.43 6.08 14.13
CA LYS A 53 -23.35 6.62 15.15
C LYS A 53 -22.69 6.96 16.49
N LEU A 54 -21.64 6.22 16.86
CA LEU A 54 -20.90 6.44 18.11
C LEU A 54 -19.75 7.44 17.97
N GLY A 55 -19.59 8.03 16.78
CA GLY A 55 -18.50 8.92 16.43
C GLY A 55 -17.35 8.22 15.72
N GLN A 56 -16.45 9.03 15.19
CA GLN A 56 -15.32 8.58 14.39
C GLN A 56 -14.28 7.81 15.23
N ILE A 57 -13.48 7.00 14.55
CA ILE A 57 -12.33 6.30 15.13
C ILE A 57 -11.06 6.95 14.61
N THR A 58 -10.17 7.33 15.51
CA THR A 58 -8.80 7.73 15.17
C THR A 58 -7.91 6.50 15.26
N PHE A 59 -7.48 5.98 14.11
CA PHE A 59 -6.65 4.80 14.02
C PHE A 59 -5.20 5.20 13.74
N ASN A 60 -4.27 4.86 14.63
CA ASN A 60 -2.84 5.05 14.40
C ASN A 60 -2.25 3.80 13.71
N HIS A 61 -2.07 3.87 12.39
CA HIS A 61 -1.64 2.76 11.56
C HIS A 61 -0.18 2.37 11.83
N VAL A 62 0.71 3.37 12.00
CA VAL A 62 2.13 3.14 12.27
C VAL A 62 2.33 2.48 13.65
N SER A 63 1.50 2.81 14.64
CA SER A 63 1.55 2.15 15.95
C SER A 63 1.13 0.67 15.87
N HIS A 64 0.19 0.32 14.97
CA HIS A 64 -0.22 -1.07 14.78
C HIS A 64 0.78 -1.86 13.93
N ASN A 65 1.40 -1.22 12.94
CA ASN A 65 2.46 -1.81 12.12
C ASN A 65 3.85 -1.70 12.78
N GLY A 66 3.96 -1.04 13.93
CA GLY A 66 5.20 -0.92 14.71
C GLY A 66 5.23 -1.85 15.92
N GLY A 67 6.40 -2.08 16.51
CA GLY A 67 6.52 -2.83 17.77
C GLY A 67 6.29 -4.34 17.66
N LYS A 68 5.82 -4.94 18.77
CA LYS A 68 5.56 -6.39 18.92
C LYS A 68 4.07 -6.66 19.14
N TYR A 69 3.24 -6.26 18.17
CA TYR A 69 1.78 -6.38 18.24
C TYR A 69 1.20 -7.47 17.34
N SER A 70 2.04 -8.26 16.67
CA SER A 70 1.60 -9.51 16.04
C SER A 70 0.96 -10.44 17.09
N VAL A 71 0.06 -11.32 16.66
CA VAL A 71 -0.66 -12.24 17.57
C VAL A 71 0.29 -13.14 18.36
N ASP A 72 1.41 -13.55 17.75
CA ASP A 72 2.45 -14.34 18.41
C ASP A 72 3.44 -13.50 19.23
N GLY A 73 3.31 -12.17 19.22
CA GLY A 73 4.19 -11.23 19.91
C GLY A 73 5.62 -11.20 19.36
N SER A 74 5.90 -11.83 18.22
CA SER A 74 7.24 -11.95 17.66
C SER A 74 7.68 -10.68 16.93
N GLY A 75 6.74 -9.84 16.48
CA GLY A 75 7.08 -8.68 15.66
C GLY A 75 5.89 -7.76 15.34
N PRO A 76 6.04 -6.90 14.32
CA PRO A 76 4.98 -6.00 13.89
C PRO A 76 3.84 -6.77 13.22
N ILE A 77 2.64 -6.18 13.21
CA ILE A 77 1.50 -6.71 12.45
C ILE A 77 1.84 -6.65 10.96
N ALA A 78 1.80 -7.79 10.27
CA ALA A 78 2.10 -7.85 8.84
C ALA A 78 1.02 -7.11 8.03
N CYS A 79 1.41 -6.53 6.88
CA CYS A 79 0.50 -5.71 6.06
C CYS A 79 -0.77 -6.48 5.66
N THR A 80 -0.62 -7.77 5.34
CA THR A 80 -1.71 -8.66 4.94
C THR A 80 -2.59 -9.14 6.10
N GLU A 81 -2.20 -8.90 7.35
CA GLU A 81 -3.12 -9.15 8.46
C GLU A 81 -4.31 -8.19 8.39
N CYS A 82 -4.12 -6.94 7.96
CA CYS A 82 -5.19 -5.97 7.75
C CYS A 82 -5.64 -5.90 6.28
N HIS A 83 -4.70 -5.75 5.35
CA HIS A 83 -4.95 -5.71 3.90
C HIS A 83 -4.94 -7.12 3.31
N HIS A 84 -5.83 -7.96 3.80
CA HIS A 84 -5.79 -9.40 3.52
C HIS A 84 -5.99 -9.75 2.04
N THR A 85 -6.64 -8.90 1.25
CA THR A 85 -6.79 -9.10 -0.21
C THR A 85 -5.50 -8.82 -0.97
N ALA A 86 -4.52 -8.17 -0.33
CA ALA A 86 -3.27 -7.76 -0.94
C ALA A 86 -2.23 -8.90 -0.92
N GLN A 87 -2.65 -10.08 -1.36
CA GLN A 87 -1.80 -11.26 -1.54
C GLN A 87 -2.35 -12.16 -2.66
N PRO A 88 -1.56 -13.11 -3.20
CA PRO A 88 -2.02 -14.00 -4.25
C PRO A 88 -3.22 -14.85 -3.83
N ALA A 89 -4.05 -15.25 -4.79
CA ALA A 89 -5.21 -16.09 -4.54
C ALA A 89 -4.83 -17.44 -3.89
N SER A 90 -3.66 -17.98 -4.24
CA SER A 90 -3.10 -19.20 -3.63
C SER A 90 -2.78 -19.03 -2.14
N GLU A 91 -2.33 -17.86 -1.71
CA GLU A 91 -2.08 -17.56 -0.30
C GLU A 91 -3.39 -17.32 0.46
N LEU A 92 -4.34 -16.58 -0.13
CA LEU A 92 -5.67 -16.38 0.44
C LEU A 92 -6.40 -17.69 0.74
N ALA A 93 -6.29 -18.67 -0.16
CA ALA A 93 -6.92 -19.98 -0.01
C ALA A 93 -6.46 -20.74 1.25
N LYS A 94 -5.28 -20.43 1.79
CA LYS A 94 -4.75 -21.00 3.05
C LYS A 94 -5.43 -20.43 4.29
N HIS A 95 -6.19 -19.35 4.14
CA HIS A 95 -6.82 -18.62 5.23
C HIS A 95 -8.34 -18.49 5.02
N PRO A 96 -9.12 -19.58 5.17
CA PRO A 96 -10.59 -19.46 5.17
C PRO A 96 -11.07 -18.43 6.22
N PRO A 97 -12.09 -17.61 5.91
CA PRO A 97 -12.98 -17.65 4.73
C PRO A 97 -12.53 -16.75 3.57
N LEU A 98 -11.26 -16.34 3.51
CA LEU A 98 -10.78 -15.38 2.52
C LEU A 98 -10.75 -16.00 1.10
N LYS A 99 -11.23 -15.23 0.11
CA LYS A 99 -11.42 -15.73 -1.28
C LYS A 99 -11.04 -14.74 -2.38
N THR A 100 -10.76 -13.49 -2.04
CA THR A 100 -10.63 -12.41 -3.02
C THR A 100 -9.24 -11.80 -2.94
N ALA A 101 -8.47 -11.98 -4.00
CA ALA A 101 -7.24 -11.23 -4.24
C ALA A 101 -7.60 -9.87 -4.88
N TRP A 102 -6.84 -8.84 -4.53
CA TRP A 102 -6.95 -7.54 -5.19
C TRP A 102 -5.57 -6.91 -5.46
N PRO A 103 -5.25 -6.53 -6.71
CA PRO A 103 -5.99 -6.84 -7.95
C PRO A 103 -6.19 -8.36 -8.16
N ALA A 104 -7.12 -8.74 -9.04
CA ALA A 104 -7.49 -10.15 -9.21
C ALA A 104 -6.34 -11.04 -9.74
N ASP A 105 -5.42 -10.44 -10.49
CA ASP A 105 -4.21 -11.03 -11.07
C ASP A 105 -2.96 -10.82 -10.20
N ARG A 106 -3.12 -10.41 -8.93
CA ARG A 106 -1.99 -10.15 -8.04
C ARG A 106 -1.12 -11.41 -7.84
N GLU A 107 0.17 -11.26 -8.12
CA GLU A 107 1.19 -12.30 -7.91
C GLU A 107 2.06 -12.08 -6.67
N THR A 108 1.94 -10.93 -6.00
CA THR A 108 2.79 -10.54 -4.88
C THR A 108 2.02 -10.37 -3.57
N THR A 109 2.64 -10.80 -2.47
CA THR A 109 2.17 -10.52 -1.11
C THR A 109 2.62 -9.12 -0.70
N LEU A 110 1.70 -8.32 -0.18
CA LEU A 110 2.00 -6.98 0.31
C LEU A 110 2.96 -7.04 1.51
N THR A 111 4.09 -6.37 1.38
CA THR A 111 5.06 -6.14 2.47
C THR A 111 5.32 -4.65 2.64
N ALA A 112 5.96 -4.27 3.75
CA ALA A 112 6.34 -2.88 3.98
C ALA A 112 7.36 -2.39 2.95
N GLU A 113 8.29 -3.26 2.52
CA GLU A 113 9.29 -2.96 1.50
C GLU A 113 8.65 -2.79 0.12
N LEU A 114 7.70 -3.66 -0.24
CA LEU A 114 6.97 -3.52 -1.51
C LEU A 114 6.17 -2.21 -1.52
N TYR A 115 5.49 -1.90 -0.41
CA TYR A 115 4.79 -0.63 -0.28
C TYR A 115 5.76 0.53 -0.42
N ALA A 116 6.83 0.61 0.38
CA ALA A 116 7.79 1.71 0.34
C ALA A 116 8.40 1.95 -1.06
N LYS A 117 8.59 0.88 -1.85
CA LYS A 117 9.12 0.98 -3.22
C LYS A 117 8.10 1.52 -4.22
N ASP A 118 6.83 1.11 -4.12
CA ASP A 118 5.77 1.56 -5.01
C ASP A 118 4.41 1.61 -4.30
N PRO A 119 4.11 2.68 -3.54
CA PRO A 119 2.87 2.79 -2.79
C PRO A 119 1.60 2.77 -3.65
N LYS A 120 1.69 3.22 -4.91
CA LYS A 120 0.55 3.26 -5.84
C LYS A 120 0.33 1.90 -6.49
N GLY A 121 1.39 1.23 -6.94
CA GLY A 121 1.33 -0.11 -7.54
C GLY A 121 1.23 -1.24 -6.52
N ALA A 122 1.49 -0.99 -5.24
CA ALA A 122 1.32 -1.96 -4.16
C ALA A 122 -0.13 -2.44 -3.98
N GLY A 123 -1.11 -1.84 -4.68
CA GLY A 123 -2.46 -2.36 -4.85
C GLY A 123 -3.25 -2.47 -3.54
N VAL A 124 -3.00 -1.54 -2.61
CA VAL A 124 -3.64 -1.51 -1.30
C VAL A 124 -5.05 -0.92 -1.44
N ALA A 125 -6.08 -1.72 -1.13
CA ALA A 125 -7.47 -1.28 -1.12
C ALA A 125 -7.91 -0.82 0.27
N ALA A 126 -8.77 0.19 0.34
CA ALA A 126 -9.44 0.55 1.59
C ALA A 126 -10.54 -0.49 1.90
N CYS A 127 -10.82 -0.73 3.18
CA CYS A 127 -11.82 -1.74 3.57
C CYS A 127 -13.18 -1.50 2.90
N ARG A 128 -13.62 -0.23 2.82
CA ARG A 128 -14.92 0.17 2.24
C ARG A 128 -15.01 -0.05 0.72
N ASP A 129 -13.87 -0.18 0.04
CA ASP A 129 -13.84 -0.39 -1.40
C ASP A 129 -14.36 -1.77 -1.79
N CYS A 130 -14.23 -2.77 -0.91
CA CYS A 130 -14.80 -4.11 -1.05
C CYS A 130 -15.97 -4.37 -0.09
N HIS A 131 -15.85 -3.90 1.15
CA HIS A 131 -16.87 -4.02 2.18
C HIS A 131 -17.69 -2.74 2.24
N ALA A 132 -18.59 -2.53 1.29
CA ALA A 132 -19.42 -1.32 1.28
C ALA A 132 -20.36 -1.24 2.50
N GLN A 133 -20.97 -0.07 2.70
CA GLN A 133 -22.06 0.11 3.66
C GLN A 133 -23.29 -0.69 3.25
N THR A 134 -24.16 -1.01 4.21
CA THR A 134 -25.45 -1.64 3.93
C THR A 134 -26.23 -0.85 2.87
N GLY A 135 -26.70 -1.54 1.83
CA GLY A 135 -27.43 -0.93 0.72
C GLY A 135 -26.57 -0.15 -0.28
N LYS A 136 -25.23 -0.23 -0.19
CA LYS A 136 -24.30 0.37 -1.16
C LYS A 136 -23.55 -0.72 -1.92
N THR A 137 -23.19 -0.43 -3.16
CA THR A 137 -22.35 -1.30 -3.99
C THR A 137 -20.87 -1.07 -3.67
N PRO A 138 -20.04 -2.12 -3.56
CA PRO A 138 -18.59 -1.95 -3.47
C PRO A 138 -18.01 -1.27 -4.70
N LYS A 139 -16.85 -0.65 -4.52
CA LYS A 139 -16.12 0.04 -5.59
C LYS A 139 -15.34 -0.93 -6.46
N LEU A 140 -14.78 -1.99 -5.87
CA LEU A 140 -13.78 -2.84 -6.54
C LEU A 140 -14.31 -4.24 -6.90
N ILE A 141 -15.43 -4.65 -6.31
CA ILE A 141 -16.01 -5.97 -6.53
C ILE A 141 -17.52 -5.88 -6.74
N GLU A 142 -18.10 -6.91 -7.36
CA GLU A 142 -19.49 -6.92 -7.79
C GLU A 142 -20.49 -6.79 -6.61
N LYS A 143 -20.21 -7.45 -5.48
CA LYS A 143 -21.08 -7.46 -4.31
C LYS A 143 -20.30 -7.54 -3.01
N ILE A 144 -20.92 -7.08 -1.93
CA ILE A 144 -20.34 -7.18 -0.58
C ILE A 144 -20.10 -8.67 -0.26
N PRO A 145 -18.91 -9.06 0.27
CA PRO A 145 -18.61 -10.46 0.55
C PRO A 145 -19.54 -11.07 1.59
N GLU A 146 -19.82 -12.36 1.45
CA GLU A 146 -20.57 -13.15 2.43
C GLU A 146 -19.70 -14.24 3.03
N ILE A 147 -19.88 -14.49 4.32
CA ILE A 147 -19.24 -15.59 5.04
C ILE A 147 -20.31 -16.41 5.77
N LYS A 148 -20.00 -17.66 6.14
CA LYS A 148 -20.85 -18.41 7.07
C LYS A 148 -20.71 -17.83 8.47
N SER A 149 -21.80 -17.83 9.24
CA SER A 149 -21.76 -17.59 10.67
C SER A 149 -20.87 -18.61 11.36
N ASP A 150 -20.38 -18.26 12.54
CA ASP A 150 -19.50 -19.15 13.31
C ASP A 150 -20.23 -20.46 13.71
N SER A 151 -21.57 -20.44 13.77
CA SER A 151 -22.45 -21.61 13.93
C SER A 151 -22.73 -22.40 12.65
N GLY A 152 -22.27 -21.91 11.49
CA GLY A 152 -22.48 -22.50 10.16
C GLY A 152 -23.89 -22.36 9.57
N SER A 153 -24.87 -21.89 10.35
CA SER A 153 -26.29 -21.94 9.99
C SER A 153 -26.77 -20.79 9.10
N ALA A 154 -26.08 -19.64 9.05
CA ALA A 154 -26.50 -18.47 8.28
C ALA A 154 -25.36 -17.87 7.47
N ASN A 155 -25.68 -17.18 6.37
CA ASN A 155 -24.72 -16.29 5.70
C ASN A 155 -24.76 -14.91 6.37
N ILE A 156 -23.59 -14.32 6.57
CA ILE A 156 -23.40 -12.97 7.06
C ILE A 156 -22.82 -12.14 5.92
N THR A 157 -23.53 -11.11 5.49
CA THR A 157 -22.98 -10.08 4.61
C THR A 157 -21.99 -9.22 5.37
N VAL A 158 -20.73 -9.24 4.95
CA VAL A 158 -19.63 -8.55 5.62
C VAL A 158 -19.55 -7.11 5.10
N THR A 159 -20.46 -6.25 5.55
CA THR A 159 -20.41 -4.79 5.27
C THR A 159 -19.18 -4.14 5.91
N ASN A 160 -18.90 -2.86 5.64
CA ASN A 160 -17.80 -2.14 6.30
C ASN A 160 -17.88 -2.26 7.83
N LEU A 161 -19.08 -2.13 8.40
CA LEU A 161 -19.32 -2.24 9.83
C LEU A 161 -18.85 -3.61 10.36
N GLN A 162 -19.24 -4.67 9.67
CA GLN A 162 -18.86 -6.03 10.04
C GLN A 162 -17.36 -6.28 9.83
N ALA A 163 -16.79 -5.81 8.71
CA ALA A 163 -15.37 -5.97 8.41
C ALA A 163 -14.48 -5.31 9.48
N PHE A 164 -14.75 -4.05 9.84
CA PHE A 164 -14.00 -3.35 10.88
C PHE A 164 -14.14 -4.03 12.24
N HIS A 165 -15.38 -4.28 12.70
CA HIS A 165 -15.57 -4.89 14.01
C HIS A 165 -14.96 -6.28 14.09
N ARG A 166 -15.16 -7.16 13.10
CA ARG A 166 -14.59 -8.51 13.12
C ARG A 166 -13.07 -8.46 13.10
N LYS A 167 -12.44 -7.65 12.24
CA LYS A 167 -10.98 -7.62 12.14
C LYS A 167 -10.32 -6.99 13.37
N CYS A 168 -10.78 -5.82 13.81
CA CYS A 168 -10.18 -5.11 14.94
C CYS A 168 -10.38 -5.90 16.25
N THR A 169 -11.61 -6.32 16.54
CA THR A 169 -11.90 -7.02 17.80
C THR A 169 -11.26 -8.39 17.85
N ALA A 170 -11.24 -9.15 16.76
CA ALA A 170 -10.59 -10.46 16.74
C ALA A 170 -9.08 -10.34 17.00
N CYS A 171 -8.41 -9.36 16.39
CA CYS A 171 -6.99 -9.12 16.63
C CYS A 171 -6.74 -8.73 18.09
N HIS A 172 -7.49 -7.76 18.63
CA HIS A 172 -7.37 -7.33 20.03
C HIS A 172 -7.57 -8.48 21.02
N VAL A 173 -8.58 -9.33 20.79
CA VAL A 173 -8.81 -10.52 21.62
C VAL A 173 -7.65 -11.50 21.51
N ALA A 174 -7.15 -11.74 20.30
CA ALA A 174 -6.04 -12.67 20.08
C ALA A 174 -4.74 -12.20 20.75
N VAL A 175 -4.36 -10.93 20.62
CA VAL A 175 -3.15 -10.38 21.24
C VAL A 175 -3.24 -10.36 22.77
N VAL A 176 -4.40 -10.01 23.35
CA VAL A 176 -4.60 -10.07 24.82
C VAL A 176 -4.64 -11.51 25.33
N LYS A 177 -5.05 -12.46 24.49
CA LYS A 177 -4.99 -13.88 24.82
C LYS A 177 -3.54 -14.37 24.85
N ALA A 178 -2.74 -13.99 23.87
CA ALA A 178 -1.33 -14.40 23.74
C ALA A 178 -0.41 -13.68 24.74
N ASN A 179 -0.68 -12.40 25.03
CA ASN A 179 0.08 -11.59 25.97
C ASN A 179 -0.86 -10.78 26.87
N LYS A 180 -0.91 -11.14 28.16
CA LYS A 180 -1.78 -10.51 29.16
C LYS A 180 -1.34 -9.09 29.56
N GLU A 181 -0.12 -8.69 29.23
CA GLU A 181 0.37 -7.34 29.48
C GLU A 181 -0.14 -6.32 28.46
N ILE A 182 -0.55 -6.78 27.27
CA ILE A 182 -1.15 -5.93 26.24
C ILE A 182 -2.53 -5.47 26.70
N LYS A 183 -2.75 -4.15 26.65
CA LYS A 183 -4.04 -3.53 26.91
C LYS A 183 -4.67 -3.12 25.58
N ALA A 184 -5.53 -3.96 25.03
CA ALA A 184 -6.29 -3.65 23.82
C ALA A 184 -7.79 -3.49 24.15
N PRO A 185 -8.52 -2.57 23.47
CA PRO A 185 -9.96 -2.45 23.60
C PRO A 185 -10.70 -3.75 23.26
N THR A 186 -11.71 -4.11 24.06
CA THR A 186 -12.56 -5.28 23.79
C THR A 186 -13.80 -4.91 22.96
N ALA A 187 -14.49 -5.91 22.43
CA ALA A 187 -15.76 -5.73 21.71
C ALA A 187 -16.88 -5.10 22.57
N LEU A 188 -16.74 -5.10 23.90
CA LEU A 188 -17.69 -4.51 24.83
C LEU A 188 -17.36 -3.04 25.18
N GLN A 189 -16.16 -2.57 24.82
CA GLN A 189 -15.68 -1.23 25.14
C GLN A 189 -15.85 -0.29 23.94
N CYS A 190 -17.09 -0.06 23.52
CA CYS A 190 -17.42 0.71 22.32
C CYS A 190 -16.73 2.09 22.27
N THR A 191 -16.69 2.79 23.41
CA THR A 191 -16.12 4.14 23.54
C THR A 191 -14.59 4.18 23.64
N ALA A 192 -13.93 3.02 23.78
CA ALA A 192 -12.48 2.95 23.73
C ALA A 192 -11.93 3.15 22.31
N CYS A 193 -12.73 2.81 21.30
CA CYS A 193 -12.41 3.05 19.88
C CYS A 193 -13.19 4.24 19.31
N HIS A 194 -14.48 4.35 19.62
CA HIS A 194 -15.33 5.42 19.11
C HIS A 194 -15.31 6.62 20.05
N LYS A 195 -14.86 7.76 19.53
CA LYS A 195 -14.98 9.03 20.24
C LYS A 195 -16.13 9.81 19.65
N LYS A 196 -17.07 10.25 20.50
CA LYS A 196 -18.07 11.24 20.09
C LYS A 196 -17.33 12.44 19.49
N ALA A 197 -17.82 12.93 18.36
CA ALA A 197 -17.38 14.22 17.87
C ALA A 197 -17.59 15.24 19.01
N ALA A 198 -16.55 16.01 19.32
CA ALA A 198 -16.63 17.10 20.29
C ALA A 198 -17.57 18.20 19.76
#